data_AF-A0A438C6C9-F1
#
_entry.id   AF-A0A438C6C9-F1
#
_cell.length_a   1.000
_cell.length_b   1.000
_cell.length_c   1.000
_cell.angle_alpha   90.00
_cell.angle_beta   90.00
_cell.angle_gamma   90.00
#
_symmetry.space_group_name_H-M   'P 1'
#
loop_
_entity.id
_entity.type
_entity.pdbx_description
1 polymer ?
#
loop_
_entity_poly.entity_id
_entity_poly.type
_entity_poly.pdbx_seq_one_letter_code
_entity_poly.pdbx_strand_id
1 'polypeptide(L)'
;MADNHDIRQESIADLYKALMKKDYENVAKVCHKLPEGPLQRISLHNDTVLHVAAHAAQSDVVLDLLNMLPKDLNRPLADIKNNDGNTILHEAATSHGMIDVTEELLRRDAGLLIACNNLGEKPIFCAARYGQTSMFDFLAWKMGLGQQNAEDCKAHLQRNDGTTVLHISIATECFRELHTLLLIRLKVLLLHFYFYNIPERRTNLIFLFLVLSL
;
A
#
# COMPACT_ATOMS: atom_id res chain seq x y z
N MET A 1 -35.84 -22.71 -13.76
CA MET A 1 -34.38 -22.79 -13.97
C MET A 1 -33.86 -21.42 -13.59
N ALA A 2 -33.14 -21.30 -12.46
CA ALA A 2 -32.56 -20.03 -12.07
C ALA A 2 -31.56 -19.60 -13.16
N ASP A 3 -31.66 -18.36 -13.61
CA ASP A 3 -30.75 -17.81 -14.62
C ASP A 3 -29.32 -17.84 -14.04
N ASN A 4 -28.32 -18.13 -14.87
CA ASN A 4 -26.92 -18.17 -14.46
C ASN A 4 -26.46 -16.80 -13.89
N HIS A 5 -27.16 -15.74 -14.27
CA HIS A 5 -27.01 -14.39 -13.71
C HIS A 5 -27.46 -14.29 -12.24
N ASP A 6 -28.60 -14.87 -11.86
CA ASP A 6 -29.12 -14.85 -10.48
C ASP A 6 -28.22 -15.66 -9.54
N ILE A 7 -27.74 -16.83 -9.99
CA ILE A 7 -26.82 -17.69 -9.24
C ILE A 7 -25.50 -16.97 -8.95
N ARG A 8 -25.01 -16.17 -9.92
CA ARG A 8 -23.78 -15.37 -9.77
C ARG A 8 -23.97 -14.24 -8.76
N GLN A 9 -25.11 -13.54 -8.80
CA GLN A 9 -25.38 -12.45 -7.86
C GLN A 9 -25.54 -12.96 -6.42
N GLU A 10 -26.23 -14.08 -6.23
CA GLU A 10 -26.36 -14.72 -4.92
C GLU A 10 -25.00 -15.16 -4.36
N SER A 11 -24.16 -15.77 -5.21
CA SER A 11 -22.80 -16.17 -4.84
C SER A 11 -21.89 -14.99 -4.46
N ILE A 12 -22.03 -13.84 -5.13
CA ILE A 12 -21.29 -12.61 -4.81
C ILE A 12 -21.76 -12.03 -3.47
N ALA A 13 -23.07 -11.98 -3.22
CA ALA A 13 -23.61 -11.48 -1.97
C ALA A 13 -23.15 -12.34 -0.78
N ASP A 14 -23.11 -13.66 -0.94
CA ASP A 14 -22.64 -14.58 0.10
C ASP A 14 -21.13 -14.49 0.31
N LEU A 15 -20.35 -14.31 -0.74
CA LEU A 15 -18.91 -14.04 -0.64
C LEU A 15 -18.63 -12.75 0.13
N TYR A 16 -19.37 -11.68 -0.18
CA TYR A 16 -19.25 -10.41 0.54
C TYR A 16 -19.60 -10.58 2.02
N LYS A 17 -20.70 -11.28 2.34
CA LYS A 17 -21.05 -11.60 3.75
C LYS A 17 -19.96 -12.41 4.44
N ALA A 18 -19.35 -13.39 3.76
CA ALA A 18 -18.29 -14.22 4.32
C ALA A 18 -17.04 -13.39 4.66
N LEU A 19 -16.64 -12.47 3.76
CA LEU A 19 -15.56 -11.52 4.01
C LEU A 19 -15.86 -10.62 5.22
N MET A 20 -17.08 -10.10 5.33
CA MET A 20 -17.49 -9.27 6.46
C MET A 20 -17.55 -10.03 7.80
N LYS A 21 -17.91 -11.32 7.75
CA LYS A 21 -17.98 -12.20 8.92
C LYS A 21 -16.64 -12.86 9.27
N LYS A 22 -15.59 -12.64 8.48
CA LYS A 22 -14.28 -13.29 8.62
C LYS A 22 -14.37 -14.83 8.52
N ASP A 23 -15.27 -15.32 7.65
CA ASP A 23 -15.50 -16.75 7.42
C ASP A 23 -14.65 -17.25 6.24
N TYR A 24 -13.38 -17.50 6.53
CA TYR A 24 -12.33 -17.67 5.53
C TYR A 24 -12.45 -18.97 4.72
N GLU A 25 -12.92 -20.05 5.35
CA GLU A 25 -13.17 -21.30 4.63
C GLU A 25 -14.22 -21.09 3.54
N ASN A 26 -15.28 -20.34 3.84
CA ASN A 26 -16.33 -20.08 2.87
C ASN A 26 -15.87 -19.09 1.78
N VAL A 27 -15.02 -18.11 2.12
CA VAL A 27 -14.39 -17.23 1.12
C VAL A 27 -13.62 -18.06 0.08
N ALA A 28 -12.74 -18.97 0.52
CA ALA A 28 -11.96 -19.81 -0.38
C ALA A 28 -12.87 -20.74 -1.21
N LYS A 29 -13.86 -21.40 -0.59
CA LYS A 29 -14.80 -22.31 -1.27
C LYS A 29 -15.61 -21.60 -2.36
N VAL A 30 -16.10 -20.39 -2.09
CA VAL A 30 -16.87 -19.61 -3.07
C VAL A 30 -15.95 -19.05 -4.16
N CYS A 31 -14.75 -18.57 -3.81
CA CYS A 31 -13.78 -18.06 -4.78
C CYS A 31 -13.38 -19.09 -5.83
N HIS A 32 -13.18 -20.36 -5.47
CA HIS A 32 -12.85 -21.43 -6.42
C HIS A 32 -13.93 -21.66 -7.50
N LYS A 33 -15.18 -21.27 -7.23
CA LYS A 33 -16.30 -21.43 -8.18
C LYS A 33 -16.44 -20.24 -9.12
N LEU A 34 -15.76 -19.13 -8.85
CA LEU A 34 -15.89 -17.91 -9.63
C LEU A 34 -14.91 -17.90 -10.81
N PRO A 35 -15.33 -17.48 -12.02
CA PRO A 35 -14.46 -17.51 -13.21
C PRO A 35 -13.17 -16.71 -13.06
N GLU A 36 -13.23 -15.56 -12.38
CA GLU A 36 -12.07 -14.70 -12.11
C GLU A 36 -11.44 -14.96 -10.73
N GLY A 37 -11.96 -15.94 -9.98
CA GLY A 37 -11.45 -16.33 -8.66
C GLY A 37 -11.25 -15.14 -7.72
N PRO A 38 -10.05 -14.98 -7.11
CA PRO A 38 -9.72 -13.84 -6.25
C PRO A 38 -9.79 -12.45 -6.93
N LEU A 39 -9.78 -12.41 -8.26
CA LEU A 39 -9.89 -11.17 -9.05
C LEU A 39 -11.33 -10.83 -9.41
N GLN A 40 -12.31 -11.68 -9.06
CA GLN A 40 -13.72 -11.41 -9.29
C GLN A 40 -14.12 -10.11 -8.59
N ARG A 41 -14.74 -9.20 -9.35
CA ARG A 41 -15.34 -7.96 -8.83
C ARG A 41 -16.63 -8.25 -8.09
N ILE A 42 -16.77 -7.68 -6.89
CA ILE A 42 -17.84 -8.01 -5.94
C ILE A 42 -18.50 -6.80 -5.28
N SER A 43 -17.95 -5.58 -5.43
CA SER A 43 -18.52 -4.35 -4.85
C SER A 43 -19.03 -3.38 -5.93
N LEU A 44 -19.82 -2.39 -5.51
CA LEU A 44 -20.25 -1.28 -6.36
C LEU A 44 -19.08 -0.41 -6.86
N HIS A 45 -17.97 -0.40 -6.12
CA HIS A 45 -16.72 0.27 -6.50
C HIS A 45 -15.84 -0.60 -7.40
N ASN A 46 -16.34 -1.74 -7.90
CA ASN A 46 -15.54 -2.72 -8.66
C ASN A 46 -14.33 -3.26 -7.88
N ASP A 47 -14.42 -3.32 -6.54
CA ASP A 47 -13.43 -4.01 -5.74
C ASP A 47 -13.45 -5.50 -6.06
N THR A 48 -12.25 -6.05 -6.23
CA THR A 48 -12.10 -7.51 -6.30
C THR A 48 -12.19 -8.12 -4.90
N VAL A 49 -12.32 -9.45 -4.83
CA VAL A 49 -12.21 -10.18 -3.56
C VAL A 49 -10.95 -9.78 -2.79
N LEU A 50 -9.81 -9.68 -3.50
CA LEU A 50 -8.52 -9.26 -2.94
C LEU A 50 -8.55 -7.84 -2.36
N HIS A 51 -9.20 -6.86 -3.03
CA HIS A 51 -9.32 -5.50 -2.51
C HIS A 51 -10.10 -5.49 -1.19
N VAL A 52 -11.26 -6.16 -1.15
CA VAL A 52 -12.11 -6.20 0.06
C VAL A 52 -11.41 -6.91 1.21
N ALA A 53 -10.75 -8.05 0.94
CA ALA A 53 -9.99 -8.78 1.96
C ALA A 53 -8.79 -7.97 2.50
N ALA A 54 -8.08 -7.24 1.63
CA ALA A 54 -6.97 -6.39 2.01
C ALA A 54 -7.41 -5.19 2.85
N HIS A 55 -8.50 -4.52 2.46
CA HIS A 55 -9.09 -3.43 3.22
C HIS A 55 -9.57 -3.87 4.61
N ALA A 56 -10.11 -5.10 4.71
CA ALA A 56 -10.52 -5.70 5.97
C ALA A 56 -9.35 -6.16 6.87
N ALA A 57 -8.09 -5.93 6.44
CA ALA A 57 -6.86 -6.31 7.11
C ALA A 57 -6.78 -7.81 7.48
N GLN A 58 -7.23 -8.68 6.57
CA GLN A 58 -7.26 -10.14 6.76
C GLN A 58 -6.02 -10.78 6.12
N SER A 59 -4.86 -10.69 6.78
CA SER A 59 -3.57 -11.11 6.22
C SER A 59 -3.59 -12.53 5.66
N ASP A 60 -4.04 -13.51 6.46
CA ASP A 60 -4.01 -14.93 6.10
C ASP A 60 -4.90 -15.21 4.88
N VAL A 61 -6.08 -14.60 4.85
CA VAL A 61 -7.02 -14.73 3.72
C VAL A 61 -6.42 -14.16 2.46
N VAL A 62 -5.78 -13.00 2.54
CA VAL A 62 -5.15 -12.39 1.37
C VAL A 62 -4.01 -13.26 0.87
N LEU A 63 -3.19 -13.84 1.76
CA LEU A 63 -2.13 -14.77 1.35
C LEU A 63 -2.69 -16.02 0.67
N ASP A 64 -3.75 -16.61 1.21
CA ASP A 64 -4.42 -17.77 0.62
C ASP A 64 -5.04 -17.43 -0.76
N LEU A 65 -5.73 -16.30 -0.85
CA LEU A 65 -6.28 -15.79 -2.10
C LEU A 65 -5.19 -15.49 -3.14
N LEU A 66 -4.05 -14.94 -2.71
CA LEU A 66 -2.90 -14.75 -3.59
C LEU A 66 -2.37 -16.10 -4.07
N ASN A 67 -2.29 -17.12 -3.22
CA ASN A 67 -1.85 -18.47 -3.61
C ASN A 67 -2.80 -19.17 -4.59
N MET A 68 -4.07 -18.77 -4.64
CA MET A 68 -5.02 -19.23 -5.65
C MET A 68 -4.82 -18.59 -7.02
N LEU A 69 -4.09 -17.47 -7.11
CA LEU A 69 -3.81 -16.85 -8.40
C LEU A 69 -2.84 -17.72 -9.22
N PRO A 70 -3.02 -17.79 -10.55
CA PRO A 70 -2.04 -18.43 -11.42
C PRO A 70 -0.68 -17.74 -11.26
N LYS A 71 0.39 -18.53 -11.23
CA LYS A 71 1.76 -18.02 -11.12
C LYS A 71 2.11 -17.08 -12.27
N ASP A 72 1.65 -17.42 -13.47
CA ASP A 72 1.84 -16.64 -14.70
C ASP A 72 0.57 -15.81 -14.98
N LEU A 73 0.27 -14.86 -14.09
CA LEU A 73 -0.87 -13.98 -14.31
C LEU A 73 -0.63 -13.16 -15.59
N ASN A 74 -1.57 -13.26 -16.54
CA ASN A 74 -1.47 -12.61 -17.85
C ASN A 74 -1.49 -11.07 -17.82
N ARG A 75 -1.58 -10.46 -16.63
CA ARG A 75 -1.47 -9.02 -16.41
C ARG A 75 -0.86 -8.73 -15.03
N PRO A 76 -0.11 -7.64 -14.87
CA PRO A 76 0.35 -7.18 -13.56
C PRO A 76 -0.80 -6.94 -12.58
N LEU A 77 -0.56 -7.15 -11.28
CA LEU A 77 -1.49 -6.79 -10.22
C LEU A 77 -1.66 -5.26 -10.13
N ALA A 78 -0.62 -4.50 -10.49
CA ALA A 78 -0.64 -3.04 -10.54
C ALA A 78 -1.64 -2.47 -11.55
N ASP A 79 -2.03 -3.27 -12.56
CA ASP A 79 -3.03 -2.89 -13.57
C ASP A 79 -4.45 -3.24 -13.14
N ILE A 80 -4.62 -3.98 -12.04
CA ILE A 80 -5.92 -4.36 -11.49
C ILE A 80 -6.35 -3.29 -10.49
N LYS A 81 -7.24 -2.41 -10.95
CA LYS A 81 -7.75 -1.28 -10.17
C LYS A 81 -9.26 -1.35 -9.99
N ASN A 82 -9.72 -0.85 -8.84
CA ASN A 82 -11.12 -0.55 -8.59
C ASN A 82 -11.52 0.80 -9.25
N ASN A 83 -12.76 1.25 -9.04
CA ASN A 83 -13.28 2.49 -9.65
C ASN A 83 -12.54 3.76 -9.18
N ASP A 84 -11.94 3.73 -7.99
CA ASP A 84 -11.14 4.84 -7.45
C ASP A 84 -9.69 4.81 -7.96
N GLY A 85 -9.34 3.79 -8.76
CA GLY A 85 -7.99 3.56 -9.25
C GLY A 85 -7.09 2.88 -8.24
N ASN A 86 -7.61 2.49 -7.07
CA ASN A 86 -6.84 1.80 -6.05
C ASN A 86 -6.48 0.39 -6.54
N THR A 87 -5.24 -0.01 -6.28
CA THR A 87 -4.78 -1.39 -6.39
C THR A 87 -4.94 -2.10 -5.05
N ILE A 88 -4.72 -3.42 -5.01
CA ILE A 88 -4.70 -4.17 -3.74
C ILE A 88 -3.73 -3.57 -2.71
N LEU A 89 -2.59 -3.02 -3.16
CA LEU A 89 -1.62 -2.43 -2.24
C LEU A 89 -2.10 -1.10 -1.64
N HIS A 90 -2.95 -0.33 -2.34
CA HIS A 90 -3.58 0.86 -1.74
C HIS A 90 -4.48 0.46 -0.57
N GLU A 91 -5.26 -0.61 -0.74
CA GLU A 91 -6.16 -1.13 0.30
C GLU A 91 -5.38 -1.75 1.47
N ALA A 92 -4.36 -2.57 1.18
CA ALA A 92 -3.50 -3.16 2.20
C ALA A 92 -2.75 -2.09 3.02
N ALA A 93 -2.35 -0.99 2.39
CA ALA A 93 -1.62 0.10 3.05
C ALA A 93 -2.44 0.82 4.14
N THR A 94 -3.75 0.60 4.22
CA THR A 94 -4.64 1.18 5.25
C THR A 94 -4.48 0.52 6.62
N SER A 95 -3.70 -0.56 6.75
CA SER A 95 -3.45 -1.26 8.01
C SER A 95 -2.01 -1.77 8.15
N HIS A 96 -1.38 -1.55 9.31
CA HIS A 96 -0.08 -2.13 9.64
C HIS A 96 -0.09 -3.66 9.77
N GLY A 97 -1.25 -4.28 10.01
CA GLY A 97 -1.39 -5.74 10.04
C GLY A 97 -1.17 -6.41 8.68
N MET A 98 -0.97 -5.63 7.62
CA MET A 98 -0.80 -6.09 6.25
C MET A 98 0.65 -6.02 5.75
N ILE A 99 1.64 -5.77 6.61
CA ILE A 99 3.06 -5.63 6.19
C ILE A 99 3.56 -6.91 5.49
N ASP A 100 3.27 -8.09 6.03
CA ASP A 100 3.69 -9.37 5.44
C ASP A 100 3.04 -9.60 4.07
N VAL A 101 1.76 -9.24 3.94
CA VAL A 101 1.03 -9.27 2.67
C VAL A 101 1.64 -8.28 1.68
N THR A 102 1.95 -7.07 2.13
CA THR A 102 2.59 -6.05 1.30
C THR A 102 3.94 -6.54 0.77
N GLU A 103 4.74 -7.22 1.59
CA GLU A 103 6.00 -7.81 1.14
C GLU A 103 5.78 -8.86 0.05
N GLU A 104 4.84 -9.78 0.24
CA GLU A 104 4.51 -10.79 -0.77
C GLU A 104 3.94 -10.17 -2.06
N LEU A 105 3.11 -9.13 -1.94
CA LEU A 105 2.59 -8.37 -3.08
C LEU A 105 3.71 -7.74 -3.89
N LEU A 106 4.66 -7.06 -3.23
CA LEU A 106 5.80 -6.44 -3.89
C LEU A 106 6.76 -7.46 -4.50
N ARG A 107 6.85 -8.68 -3.94
CA ARG A 107 7.60 -9.80 -4.52
C ARG A 107 6.97 -10.29 -5.83
N ARG A 108 5.63 -10.30 -5.91
CA ARG A 108 4.89 -10.72 -7.11
C ARG A 108 4.83 -9.64 -8.17
N ASP A 109 4.67 -8.39 -7.74
CA ASP A 109 4.56 -7.24 -8.63
C ASP A 109 5.09 -5.97 -7.96
N ALA A 110 6.35 -5.65 -8.22
CA ALA A 110 7.00 -4.44 -7.72
C ALA A 110 6.36 -3.15 -8.26
N GLY A 111 5.63 -3.21 -9.37
CA GLY A 111 4.91 -2.07 -9.95
C GLY A 111 3.83 -1.51 -9.02
N LEU A 112 3.31 -2.33 -8.10
CA LEU A 112 2.35 -1.92 -7.08
C LEU A 112 2.89 -0.76 -6.22
N LEU A 113 4.20 -0.72 -5.96
CA LEU A 113 4.82 0.30 -5.10
C LEU A 113 4.63 1.71 -5.67
N ILE A 114 4.68 1.85 -7.00
CA ILE A 114 4.63 3.14 -7.69
C ILE A 114 3.32 3.38 -8.44
N ALA A 115 2.39 2.43 -8.42
CA ALA A 115 1.08 2.56 -9.05
C ALA A 115 0.31 3.74 -8.44
N CYS A 116 -0.31 4.55 -9.29
CA CYS A 116 -1.12 5.68 -8.85
C CYS A 116 -2.62 5.39 -9.00
N ASN A 117 -3.43 5.81 -8.02
CA ASN A 117 -4.89 5.86 -8.13
C ASN A 117 -5.36 7.07 -8.96
N ASN A 118 -6.68 7.28 -9.08
CA ASN A 118 -7.24 8.35 -9.90
C ASN A 118 -6.82 9.76 -9.45
N LEU A 119 -6.39 9.90 -8.20
CA LEU A 119 -5.96 11.17 -7.61
C LEU A 119 -4.43 11.35 -7.68
N GLY A 120 -3.71 10.41 -8.30
CA GLY A 120 -2.26 10.43 -8.39
C GLY A 120 -1.57 9.89 -7.13
N GLU A 121 -2.31 9.30 -6.20
CA GLU A 121 -1.74 8.78 -4.95
C GLU A 121 -1.10 7.44 -5.19
N LYS A 122 0.11 7.27 -4.63
CA LYS A 122 0.74 5.96 -4.43
C LYS A 122 0.26 5.35 -3.10
N PRO A 123 0.43 4.03 -2.87
CA PRO A 123 -0.05 3.38 -1.64
C PRO A 123 0.42 4.02 -0.32
N ILE A 124 1.58 4.68 -0.32
CA ILE A 124 2.11 5.41 0.85
C ILE A 124 1.18 6.53 1.34
N PHE A 125 0.37 7.12 0.45
CA PHE A 125 -0.66 8.09 0.85
C PHE A 125 -1.77 7.45 1.68
N CYS A 126 -2.17 6.21 1.37
CA CYS A 126 -3.15 5.50 2.17
C CYS A 126 -2.61 5.22 3.57
N ALA A 127 -1.35 4.77 3.68
CA ALA A 127 -0.72 4.59 4.99
C ALA A 127 -0.71 5.89 5.81
N ALA A 128 -0.39 7.04 5.19
CA ALA A 128 -0.42 8.33 5.85
C ALA A 128 -1.83 8.79 6.24
N ARG A 129 -2.81 8.61 5.34
CA ARG A 129 -4.21 9.00 5.53
C ARG A 129 -4.85 8.28 6.72
N TYR A 130 -4.50 7.01 6.91
CA TYR A 130 -5.04 6.14 7.95
C TYR A 130 -4.15 6.06 9.21
N GLY A 131 -3.10 6.89 9.31
CA GLY A 131 -2.23 6.92 10.49
C GLY A 131 -1.45 5.62 10.73
N GLN A 132 -1.11 4.90 9.66
CA GLN A 132 -0.41 3.61 9.73
C GLN A 132 1.10 3.80 9.65
N THR A 133 1.69 4.35 10.72
CA THR A 133 3.10 4.73 10.75
C THR A 133 4.06 3.60 10.34
N SER A 134 3.87 2.37 10.86
CA SER A 134 4.74 1.24 10.51
C SER A 134 4.68 0.85 9.03
N MET A 135 3.47 0.90 8.45
CA MET A 135 3.28 0.64 7.01
C MET A 135 3.89 1.77 6.17
N PHE A 136 3.72 3.03 6.62
CA PHE A 136 4.32 4.18 5.98
C PHE A 136 5.84 4.06 5.92
N ASP A 137 6.48 3.77 7.06
CA ASP A 137 7.92 3.61 7.17
C ASP A 137 8.43 2.46 6.29
N PHE A 138 7.71 1.34 6.29
CA PHE A 138 8.01 0.20 5.44
C PHE A 138 7.97 0.57 3.95
N LEU A 139 6.91 1.25 3.49
CA LEU A 139 6.77 1.69 2.10
C LEU A 139 7.83 2.73 1.73
N ALA A 140 8.11 3.69 2.62
CA ALA A 140 9.15 4.69 2.43
C ALA A 140 10.54 4.06 2.28
N TRP A 141 10.82 3.02 3.07
CA TRP A 141 12.04 2.23 2.95
C TRP A 141 12.11 1.49 1.62
N LYS A 142 11.05 0.77 1.21
CA LYS A 142 11.00 0.07 -0.09
C LYS A 142 11.15 1.04 -1.27
N MET A 143 10.68 2.28 -1.14
CA MET A 143 10.84 3.35 -2.14
C MET A 143 12.23 4.00 -2.13
N GLY A 144 13.06 3.75 -1.10
CA GLY A 144 14.38 4.36 -0.98
C GLY A 144 14.36 5.86 -0.61
N LEU A 145 13.26 6.37 -0.04
CA LEU A 145 13.10 7.81 0.23
C LEU A 145 14.14 8.37 1.21
N GLY A 146 14.73 7.54 2.07
CA GLY A 146 15.80 7.94 2.98
C GLY A 146 17.16 8.18 2.32
N GLN A 147 17.32 7.83 1.04
CA GLN A 147 18.59 7.88 0.29
C GLN A 147 18.52 8.85 -0.90
N GLN A 148 17.32 9.33 -1.23
CA GLN A 148 17.06 10.21 -2.37
C GLN A 148 17.15 11.69 -1.97
N ASN A 149 17.37 12.56 -2.96
CA ASN A 149 17.29 14.00 -2.76
C ASN A 149 15.81 14.44 -2.61
N ALA A 150 15.59 15.68 -2.17
CA ALA A 150 14.25 16.18 -1.88
C ALA A 150 13.32 16.24 -3.11
N GLU A 151 13.86 16.48 -4.31
CA GLU A 151 13.06 16.59 -5.55
C GLU A 151 12.64 15.20 -6.05
N ASP A 152 13.51 14.20 -5.96
CA ASP A 152 13.17 12.82 -6.31
C ASP A 152 12.10 12.26 -5.36
N CYS A 153 12.22 12.54 -4.06
CA CYS A 153 11.20 12.21 -3.07
C CYS A 153 9.85 12.89 -3.34
N LYS A 154 9.85 14.11 -3.88
CA LYS A 154 8.64 14.88 -4.15
C LYS A 154 7.74 14.19 -5.18
N ALA A 155 8.33 13.57 -6.21
CA ALA A 155 7.58 12.82 -7.23
C ALA A 155 6.79 11.63 -6.65
N HIS A 156 7.25 11.08 -5.52
CA HIS A 156 6.56 9.98 -4.84
C HIS A 156 5.48 10.45 -3.85
N LEU A 157 5.56 11.69 -3.39
CA LEU A 157 4.80 12.21 -2.25
C LEU A 157 3.86 13.38 -2.63
N GLN A 158 3.60 13.58 -3.92
CA GLN A 158 2.72 14.63 -4.43
C GLN A 158 1.70 14.07 -5.43
N ARG A 159 0.43 14.48 -5.26
CA ARG A 159 -0.73 14.14 -6.10
C ARG A 159 -0.80 15.02 -7.35
N ASN A 160 -1.74 14.71 -8.23
CA ASN A 160 -1.99 15.45 -9.48
C ASN A 160 -2.38 16.93 -9.24
N ASP A 161 -3.01 17.23 -8.10
CA ASP A 161 -3.44 18.58 -7.70
C ASP A 161 -2.37 19.35 -6.90
N GLY A 162 -1.18 18.76 -6.72
CA GLY A 162 -0.10 19.33 -5.93
C GLY A 162 -0.18 19.04 -4.42
N THR A 163 -1.26 18.41 -3.94
CA THR A 163 -1.40 17.99 -2.54
C THR A 163 -0.33 16.96 -2.20
N THR A 164 0.37 17.18 -1.09
CA THR A 164 1.42 16.28 -0.61
C THR A 164 0.93 15.36 0.50
N VAL A 165 1.65 14.28 0.74
CA VAL A 165 1.41 13.38 1.89
C VAL A 165 1.32 14.17 3.21
N LEU A 166 2.13 15.21 3.39
CA LEU A 166 2.10 16.05 4.58
C LEU A 166 0.77 16.80 4.75
N HIS A 167 0.20 17.31 3.65
CA HIS A 167 -1.13 17.94 3.70
C HIS A 167 -2.19 16.94 4.17
N ILE A 168 -2.10 15.68 3.71
CA ILE A 168 -3.02 14.62 4.12
C ILE A 168 -2.86 14.32 5.62
N SER A 169 -1.65 14.09 6.11
CA SER A 169 -1.40 13.77 7.53
C SER A 169 -1.89 14.88 8.48
N ILE A 170 -1.80 16.15 8.06
CA ILE A 170 -2.35 17.28 8.82
C ILE A 170 -3.88 17.25 8.79
N ALA A 171 -4.48 17.09 7.60
CA ALA A 171 -5.93 17.12 7.42
C ALA A 171 -6.65 15.95 8.10
N THR A 172 -5.98 14.80 8.24
CA THR A 172 -6.53 13.61 8.91
C THR A 172 -6.14 13.50 10.38
N GLU A 173 -5.52 14.54 10.95
CA GLU A 173 -5.08 14.59 12.36
C GLU A 173 -4.20 13.39 12.77
N CYS A 174 -3.46 12.83 11.80
CA CYS A 174 -2.55 11.70 12.00
C CYS A 174 -1.17 12.23 12.39
N PHE A 175 -1.02 12.61 13.67
CA PHE A 175 0.17 13.34 14.15
C PHE A 175 1.43 12.48 14.34
N ARG A 176 1.36 11.14 14.29
CA ARG A 176 2.58 10.29 14.41
C ARG A 176 3.42 10.31 13.13
N GLU A 177 2.77 10.41 11.99
CA GLU A 177 3.36 10.53 10.65
C GLU A 177 4.07 11.87 10.48
N LEU A 178 3.61 12.92 11.18
CA LEU A 178 4.29 14.21 11.23
C LEU A 178 5.70 14.07 11.78
N HIS A 179 5.93 13.24 12.79
CA HIS A 179 7.26 13.05 13.35
C HIS A 179 8.20 12.38 12.35
N THR A 180 7.77 11.31 11.67
CA THR A 180 8.57 10.65 10.62
C THR A 180 8.83 11.59 9.44
N LEU A 181 7.80 12.27 8.92
CA LEU A 181 7.93 13.21 7.80
C LEU A 181 8.79 14.43 8.16
N LEU A 182 8.67 14.96 9.39
CA LEU A 182 9.53 16.02 9.91
C LEU A 182 10.97 15.52 10.08
N LEU A 183 11.19 14.31 10.56
CA LEU A 183 12.54 13.73 10.67
C LEU A 183 13.18 13.48 9.30
N ILE A 184 12.43 13.03 8.29
CA ILE A 184 12.93 12.91 6.92
C ILE A 184 13.31 14.29 6.38
N ARG A 185 12.46 15.30 6.56
CA ARG A 185 12.71 16.68 6.11
C ARG A 185 13.86 17.34 6.85
N LEU A 186 14.00 17.10 8.16
CA LEU A 186 15.10 17.58 9.00
C LEU A 186 16.42 16.87 8.68
N LYS A 187 16.42 15.55 8.43
CA LYS A 187 17.63 14.81 8.01
C LYS A 187 18.15 15.33 6.68
N VAL A 188 17.29 15.57 5.69
CA VAL A 188 17.70 16.12 4.39
C VAL A 188 18.25 17.55 4.53
N LEU A 189 17.62 18.39 5.37
CA LEU A 189 18.12 19.74 5.67
C LEU A 189 19.45 19.73 6.43
N LEU A 190 19.62 18.83 7.41
CA LEU A 190 20.86 18.69 8.17
C LEU A 190 21.99 18.14 7.30
N LEU A 191 21.72 17.17 6.42
CA LEU A 191 22.70 16.68 5.44
C LEU A 191 23.11 17.82 4.48
N HIS A 192 22.15 18.55 3.92
CA HIS A 192 22.45 19.69 3.05
C HIS A 192 23.26 20.78 3.78
N PHE A 193 22.90 21.09 5.03
CA PHE A 193 23.65 22.06 5.84
C PHE A 193 25.08 21.57 6.17
N TYR A 194 25.24 20.30 6.55
CA TYR A 194 26.53 19.73 6.95
C TYR A 194 27.49 19.56 5.77
N PHE A 195 26.98 19.15 4.60
CA PHE A 195 27.80 18.95 3.39
C PHE A 195 28.11 20.26 2.65
N TYR A 196 27.24 21.27 2.73
CA TYR A 196 27.38 22.50 1.95
C TYR A 196 27.99 23.68 2.72
N ASN A 197 27.82 23.75 4.05
CA ASN A 197 28.32 24.88 4.85
C ASN A 197 29.57 24.58 5.70
N ILE A 198 30.08 23.35 5.75
CA ILE A 198 31.28 23.03 6.55
C ILE A 198 32.29 22.23 5.71
N PRO A 199 33.22 22.89 4.98
CA PRO A 199 34.20 22.23 4.10
C PRO A 199 35.23 21.35 4.83
N GLU A 200 35.44 21.54 6.13
CA GLU A 200 36.65 21.08 6.83
C GLU A 200 36.56 19.74 7.57
N ARG A 201 35.48 18.96 7.47
CA ARG A 201 35.37 17.67 8.19
C ARG A 201 35.00 16.48 7.31
N ARG A 202 35.82 16.22 6.29
CA ARG A 202 35.76 14.96 5.52
C ARG A 202 36.30 13.73 6.29
N THR A 203 36.98 13.91 7.42
CA THR A 203 37.65 12.82 8.15
C THR A 203 36.90 12.26 9.37
N ASN A 204 35.79 12.87 9.78
CA ASN A 204 35.00 12.38 10.93
C ASN A 204 33.81 11.48 10.54
N LEU A 205 33.86 10.85 9.37
CA LEU A 205 32.77 9.98 8.87
C LEU A 205 32.51 8.75 9.75
N ILE A 206 33.51 8.25 10.49
CA ILE A 206 33.39 7.03 11.29
C ILE A 206 32.67 7.31 12.63
N PHE A 207 32.80 8.51 13.18
CA PHE A 207 32.24 8.84 14.50
C PHE A 207 30.72 9.08 14.46
N LEU A 208 30.20 9.58 13.34
CA LEU A 208 28.77 9.88 13.22
C LEU A 208 27.92 8.61 12.97
N PHE A 209 28.48 7.58 12.31
CA PHE A 209 27.82 6.28 12.14
C PHE A 209 27.69 5.51 13.46
N LEU A 210 28.67 5.64 14.37
CA LEU A 210 28.67 4.98 15.68
C LEU A 210 27.64 5.56 16.66
N VAL A 211 27.35 6.86 16.58
CA VAL A 211 26.41 7.53 17.50
C VAL A 211 24.94 7.37 17.08
N LEU A 212 24.67 7.08 15.80
CA LEU A 212 23.32 6.88 15.27
C LEU A 212 22.85 5.41 15.26
N SER A 213 23.67 4.48 15.78
CA SER A 213 23.39 3.03 15.81
C SER A 213 23.14 2.47 17.22
N LEU A 214 22.97 3.33 18.24
CA LEU A 214 22.61 2.98 19.61
C LEU A 214 21.29 3.69 19.97
#